data_AF-A0A9P0D3Y6-F1
#
_entry.id   AF-A0A9P0D3Y6-F1
#
_cell.length_a   1.000
_cell.length_b   1.000
_cell.length_c   1.000
_cell.angle_alpha   90.00
_cell.angle_beta   90.00
_cell.angle_gamma   90.00
#
_symmetry.space_group_name_H-M   'P 1'
#
loop_
_entity.id
_entity.type
_entity.pdbx_description
1 polymer ?
#
loop_
_entity_poly.entity_id
_entity_poly.type
_entity_poly.pdbx_seq_one_letter_code
_entity_poly.pdbx_strand_id
1 'polypeptide(L)'
;MLFKNFKTIFTETYKLFNLVLTIPATSVSAERNFSCLKRIKTYLRNTMTQERLSGLAMLSIEQELLSNLTTDPQFYDQIIDKFATLKDRRIDLIYKK
;
A
#
# COMPACT_ATOMS: atom_id res chain seq x y z
N MET A 1 -5.07 -33.27 2.64
CA MET A 1 -4.14 -33.64 3.74
C MET A 1 -2.69 -33.78 3.26
N LEU A 2 -2.43 -34.32 2.07
CA LEU A 2 -1.07 -34.54 1.52
C LEU A 2 -0.18 -33.29 1.41
N PHE A 3 -0.71 -32.14 0.97
CA PHE A 3 0.08 -30.91 0.84
C PHE A 3 0.60 -30.32 2.16
N LYS A 4 -0.07 -30.60 3.29
CA LYS A 4 0.40 -30.12 4.62
C LYS A 4 1.69 -30.82 5.04
N ASN A 5 1.86 -32.09 4.68
CA ASN A 5 3.02 -32.90 5.06
C ASN A 5 4.30 -32.50 4.29
N PHE A 6 4.18 -32.01 3.05
CA PHE A 6 5.35 -31.52 2.30
C PHE A 6 5.95 -30.25 2.90
N LYS A 7 5.11 -29.34 3.42
CA LYS A 7 5.57 -28.11 4.07
C LYS A 7 6.40 -28.38 5.33
N THR A 8 6.09 -29.45 6.06
CA THR A 8 6.81 -29.86 7.28
C THR A 8 8.08 -30.68 7.01
N ILE A 9 8.13 -31.45 5.91
CA ILE A 9 9.30 -32.27 5.56
C ILE A 9 10.37 -31.43 4.83
N PHE A 10 9.94 -30.43 4.04
CA PHE A 10 10.79 -29.68 3.12
C PHE A 10 10.69 -28.17 3.37
N THR A 11 10.88 -27.76 4.63
CA THR A 11 10.61 -26.39 5.10
C THR A 11 11.47 -25.33 4.40
N GLU A 12 12.76 -25.59 4.18
CA GLU A 12 13.66 -24.64 3.52
C GLU A 12 13.39 -24.51 2.02
N THR A 13 13.19 -25.62 1.33
CA THR A 13 12.77 -25.64 -0.08
C THR A 13 11.41 -24.98 -0.29
N TYR A 14 10.46 -25.14 0.64
CA TYR A 14 9.17 -24.47 0.59
C TYR A 14 9.28 -22.95 0.78
N LYS A 15 10.14 -22.49 1.71
CA LYS A 15 10.45 -21.05 1.87
C LYS A 15 11.07 -20.48 0.59
N LEU A 16 12.01 -21.20 -0.03
CA LEU A 16 12.69 -20.77 -1.24
C LEU A 16 11.72 -20.68 -2.43
N PHE A 17 10.82 -21.66 -2.56
CA PHE A 17 9.77 -21.63 -3.58
C PHE A 17 8.82 -20.43 -3.39
N ASN A 18 8.42 -20.15 -2.15
CA ASN A 18 7.62 -18.97 -1.85
C ASN A 18 8.35 -17.66 -2.19
N LEU A 19 9.66 -17.59 -1.94
CA LEU A 19 10.46 -16.42 -2.27
C LEU A 19 10.60 -16.22 -3.79
N VAL A 20 10.75 -17.31 -4.55
CA VAL A 20 10.78 -17.25 -6.02
C VAL A 20 9.41 -16.84 -6.58
N LEU A 21 8.32 -17.31 -5.98
CA LEU A 21 6.95 -16.94 -6.39
C LEU A 21 6.59 -15.48 -6.07
N THR A 22 7.19 -14.87 -5.05
CA THR A 22 6.97 -13.45 -4.74
C THR A 22 7.81 -12.49 -5.60
N ILE A 23 8.85 -12.98 -6.28
CA ILE A 23 9.58 -12.17 -7.26
C ILE A 23 8.64 -11.96 -8.46
N PRO A 24 8.28 -10.71 -8.77
CA PRO A 24 7.44 -10.44 -9.92
C PRO A 24 8.15 -10.89 -11.19
N ALA A 25 7.58 -11.86 -11.90
CA ALA A 25 8.13 -12.37 -13.16
C ALA A 25 8.04 -11.33 -14.30
N THR A 26 7.24 -10.28 -14.14
CA THR A 26 6.98 -9.25 -15.15
C THR A 26 7.08 -7.84 -14.57
N SER A 27 7.47 -6.89 -15.41
CA SER A 27 7.58 -5.46 -15.07
C SER A 27 6.23 -4.75 -14.93
N VAL A 28 5.11 -5.42 -15.23
CA VAL A 28 3.76 -4.83 -15.30
C VAL A 28 3.38 -4.09 -14.02
N SER A 29 3.67 -4.67 -12.85
CA SER A 29 3.38 -4.04 -11.56
C SER A 29 4.21 -2.75 -11.36
N ALA A 30 5.48 -2.75 -11.76
CA ALA A 30 6.33 -1.57 -11.69
C ALA A 30 5.88 -0.49 -12.69
N GLU A 31 5.54 -0.86 -13.92
CA GLU A 31 5.03 0.04 -14.95
C GLU A 31 3.71 0.69 -14.53
N ARG A 32 2.79 -0.09 -13.93
CA ARG A 32 1.55 0.43 -13.34
C ARG A 32 1.85 1.47 -12.27
N ASN A 33 2.81 1.20 -11.37
CA ASN A 33 3.20 2.14 -10.32
C ASN A 33 3.82 3.43 -10.90
N PHE A 34 4.70 3.34 -11.89
CA PHE A 34 5.27 4.51 -12.57
C PHE A 34 4.23 5.32 -13.34
N SER A 35 3.25 4.65 -13.97
CA SER A 35 2.14 5.31 -14.64
C SER A 35 1.25 6.08 -13.64
N CYS A 36 0.94 5.48 -12.48
CA CYS A 36 0.25 6.17 -11.39
C CYS A 36 1.06 7.36 -10.86
N LEU A 37 2.37 7.18 -10.62
CA LEU A 37 3.26 8.27 -10.20
C LEU A 37 3.27 9.42 -11.21
N LYS A 38 3.28 9.12 -12.50
CA LYS A 38 3.22 10.12 -13.58
C LYS A 38 1.90 10.90 -13.57
N ARG A 39 0.78 10.27 -13.19
CA ARG A 39 -0.51 10.95 -13.02
C ARG A 39 -0.53 11.86 -11.78
N ILE A 40 0.09 11.42 -10.69
CA ILE A 40 0.16 12.20 -9.43
C ILE A 40 1.10 13.40 -9.61
N LYS A 41 2.23 13.18 -10.29
CA LYS A 41 3.23 14.19 -10.62
C LYS A 41 2.87 14.86 -11.95
N THR A 42 1.78 15.63 -11.95
CA THR A 42 1.42 16.47 -13.10
C THR A 42 2.47 17.55 -13.33
N TYR A 43 2.60 18.01 -14.58
CA TYR A 43 3.57 19.03 -14.98
C TYR A 43 3.51 20.29 -14.10
N LEU A 44 2.30 20.74 -13.74
CA LEU A 44 2.05 21.90 -12.88
C LEU A 44 2.33 21.64 -11.39
N ARG A 45 2.51 20.39 -10.98
CA ARG A 45 2.70 19.97 -9.59
C ARG A 45 3.97 19.12 -9.41
N ASN A 46 5.02 19.47 -10.13
CA ASN A 46 6.29 18.76 -10.11
C ASN A 46 7.11 19.01 -8.81
N THR A 47 6.85 20.10 -8.11
CA THR A 47 7.51 20.46 -6.84
C THR A 47 6.69 19.94 -5.67
N MET A 48 7.10 18.79 -5.13
CA MET A 48 6.41 18.10 -4.04
C MET A 48 7.43 17.38 -3.17
N THR A 49 7.23 17.35 -1.85
CA THR A 49 8.09 16.58 -0.95
C THR A 49 7.92 15.08 -1.18
N GLN A 50 9.00 14.32 -1.02
CA GLN A 50 8.99 12.88 -1.30
C GLN A 50 8.03 12.12 -0.40
N GLU A 51 7.90 12.51 0.88
CA GLU A 51 6.94 11.93 1.82
C GLU A 51 5.50 12.05 1.32
N ARG A 52 5.11 13.26 0.89
CA ARG A 52 3.77 13.50 0.39
C ARG A 52 3.53 12.74 -0.92
N LEU A 53 4.53 12.65 -1.79
CA LEU A 53 4.43 11.89 -3.05
C LEU A 53 4.24 10.39 -2.77
N SER A 54 5.03 9.84 -1.86
CA SER A 54 4.94 8.44 -1.43
C SER A 54 3.55 8.14 -0.85
N GLY A 55 3.03 9.02 0.01
CA GLY A 55 1.69 8.87 0.58
C GLY A 55 0.59 8.87 -0.49
N LEU A 56 0.61 9.81 -1.44
CA LEU A 56 -0.37 9.84 -2.54
C LEU A 56 -0.23 8.63 -3.48
N ALA A 57 0.99 8.18 -3.75
CA ALA A 57 1.24 7.01 -4.57
C ALA A 57 0.67 5.75 -3.92
N MET A 58 0.88 5.58 -2.61
CA MET A 58 0.34 4.47 -1.84
C MET A 58 -1.19 4.46 -1.85
N LEU A 59 -1.84 5.60 -1.61
CA LEU A 59 -3.30 5.73 -1.71
C LEU A 59 -3.83 5.40 -3.11
N SER A 60 -3.10 5.78 -4.16
CA SER A 60 -3.51 5.51 -5.54
C SER A 60 -3.33 4.04 -5.95
N ILE A 61 -2.35 3.33 -5.38
CA ILE A 61 -2.13 1.90 -5.61
C ILE A 61 -3.18 1.10 -4.85
N GLU A 62 -3.42 1.46 -3.58
CA GLU A 62 -4.37 0.82 -2.67
C GLU A 62 -5.81 1.37 -2.81
N GLN A 63 -6.18 1.85 -4.00
CA GLN A 63 -7.49 2.45 -4.25
C GLN A 63 -8.64 1.46 -3.99
N GLU A 64 -8.43 0.18 -4.28
CA GLU A 64 -9.41 -0.88 -4.01
C GLU A 64 -9.64 -1.09 -2.52
N LEU A 65 -8.57 -1.10 -1.73
CA LEU A 65 -8.66 -1.16 -0.27
C LEU A 65 -9.38 0.06 0.30
N LEU A 66 -9.08 1.26 -0.21
CA LEU A 66 -9.83 2.47 0.15
C LEU A 66 -11.31 2.36 -0.20
N SER A 67 -11.66 1.82 -1.37
CA SER A 67 -13.06 1.65 -1.78
C SER A 67 -13.82 0.69 -0.85
N ASN A 68 -13.13 -0.34 -0.34
CA ASN A 68 -13.71 -1.26 0.64
C ASN A 68 -13.92 -0.58 2.00
N LEU A 69 -12.97 0.25 2.43
CA LEU A 69 -13.09 1.04 3.67
C LEU A 69 -14.23 2.06 3.61
N THR A 70 -14.57 2.57 2.43
CA THR A 70 -15.74 3.45 2.25
C THR A 70 -17.08 2.78 2.55
N THR A 71 -17.12 1.45 2.54
CA THR A 71 -18.33 0.69 2.89
C THR A 71 -18.67 0.82 4.37
N ASP A 72 -17.71 1.17 5.22
CA ASP A 72 -17.92 1.43 6.64
C ASP A 72 -18.02 2.96 6.89
N PRO A 73 -19.23 3.53 7.00
CA PRO A 73 -19.39 4.96 7.19
C PRO A 73 -18.78 5.47 8.51
N GLN A 74 -18.65 4.62 9.54
CA GLN A 74 -18.11 5.04 10.83
C GLN A 74 -16.60 5.33 10.77
N PHE A 75 -15.88 4.73 9.83
CA PHE A 75 -14.44 4.89 9.70
C PHE A 75 -14.05 6.32 9.36
N TYR A 76 -14.76 6.97 8.43
CA TYR A 76 -14.44 8.33 8.02
C TYR A 76 -14.79 9.35 9.09
N ASP A 77 -15.94 9.21 9.75
CA ASP A 77 -16.36 10.11 10.82
C ASP A 77 -15.32 10.11 11.96
N GLN A 78 -14.84 8.92 12.35
CA GLN A 78 -13.80 8.79 13.37
C GLN A 78 -12.48 9.45 12.96
N ILE A 79 -12.08 9.34 11.69
CA ILE A 79 -10.87 10.00 11.18
C ILE A 79 -11.04 11.51 11.17
N ILE A 80 -12.20 12.01 10.73
CA ILE A 80 -12.50 13.44 10.67
C ILE A 80 -12.51 14.04 12.07
N ASP A 81 -13.17 13.40 13.03
CA ASP A 81 -13.21 13.85 14.42
C ASP A 81 -11.82 13.83 15.06
N LYS A 82 -11.04 12.78 14.78
CA LYS A 82 -9.65 12.71 15.23
C LYS A 82 -8.78 13.79 14.61
N PHE A 83 -9.01 14.14 13.34
CA PHE A 83 -8.30 15.23 12.68
C PHE A 83 -8.71 16.60 13.25
N ALA A 84 -10.00 16.78 13.54
CA ALA A 84 -10.55 18.02 14.08
C ALA A 84 -10.10 18.29 15.53
N THR A 85 -9.87 17.23 16.31
CA THR A 85 -9.37 17.33 17.70
C THR A 85 -7.87 17.62 17.78
N LEU A 86 -7.11 17.45 16.70
CA LEU A 86 -5.70 17.78 16.66
C LEU A 86 -5.48 19.29 16.55
N LYS A 87 -4.68 19.84 17.46
CA LYS A 87 -4.37 21.27 17.54
C LYS A 87 -3.52 21.75 16.34
N ASP A 88 -2.71 20.85 15.79
CA ASP A 88 -1.97 21.05 14.56
C ASP A 88 -2.65 20.22 13.46
N ARG A 89 -2.96 20.82 12.31
CA ARG A 89 -3.64 20.14 11.18
C ARG A 89 -2.69 19.24 10.38
N ARG A 90 -1.73 18.64 11.07
CA ARG A 90 -0.71 17.74 10.55
C ARG A 90 -0.79 16.45 11.35
N ILE A 91 -0.99 15.35 10.64
CA ILE A 91 -0.95 14.01 11.23
C ILE A 91 0.35 13.35 10.80
N ASP A 92 1.16 12.98 11.79
CA ASP A 92 2.31 12.11 11.58
C ASP A 92 1.80 10.67 11.49
N LEU A 93 1.69 10.18 10.26
CA LEU A 93 1.29 8.80 9.98
C LEU A 93 2.51 7.88 10.10
N ILE A 94 2.78 7.42 11.32
CA ILE A 94 3.85 6.45 11.58
C ILE A 94 3.31 5.04 11.28
N TYR A 95 3.78 4.43 10.20
CA TYR A 95 3.47 3.03 9.89
C TYR A 95 4.19 2.11 10.88
N LYS A 96 3.44 1.38 11.70
CA LYS A 96 3.99 0.38 12.61
C LYS A 96 4.25 -0.90 11.81
N LYS A 97 5.53 -1.23 11.59
CA LYS A 97 5.99 -2.48 10.98
C LYS A 97 5.62 -3.70 11.82
#